data_AF-A0A432DZJ9-F1
#
_entry.id   AF-A0A432DZJ9-F1
#
_cell.length_a   1.000
_cell.length_b   1.000
_cell.length_c   1.000
_cell.angle_alpha   90.00
_cell.angle_beta   90.00
_cell.angle_gamma   90.00
#
_symmetry.space_group_name_H-M   'P 1'
#
loop_
_entity.id
_entity.type
_entity.pdbx_description
1 polymer ?
#
loop_
_entity_poly.entity_id
_entity_poly.type
_entity_poly.pdbx_seq_one_letter_code
_entity_poly.pdbx_strand_id
1 'polypeptide(L)'
;MSTVISYENEYFDPVTEEEALASNEFVKIIKINGRTKIREEYIGGVVVEVTYYQENEPTAEIFAQYPLPILVNIIHRKETRGNYLKEEMLSYNKDREIQFRSFAFNIVHQSTEQSICFGSYDLETGEVKNDSVVKTNMMLTGCCIYILL
;
A
#
# COMPACT_ATOMS: atom_id res chain seq x y z
N MET A 1 18.92 -6.82 -12.22
CA MET A 1 17.83 -6.12 -11.49
C MET A 1 16.83 -5.65 -12.51
N SER A 2 15.60 -6.14 -12.47
CA SER A 2 14.56 -5.75 -13.43
C SER A 2 13.61 -4.76 -12.78
N THR A 3 13.45 -3.59 -13.39
CA THR A 3 12.46 -2.60 -12.96
C THR A 3 11.34 -2.56 -13.99
N VAL A 4 10.09 -2.65 -13.53
CA VAL A 4 8.90 -2.54 -14.36
C VAL A 4 8.04 -1.42 -13.79
N ILE A 5 7.55 -0.54 -14.65
CA ILE A 5 6.60 0.52 -14.30
C ILE A 5 5.28 0.19 -14.97
N SER A 6 4.19 0.29 -14.22
CA SER A 6 2.83 0.14 -14.72
C SER A 6 1.92 1.19 -14.10
N TYR A 7 0.75 1.39 -14.70
CA TYR A 7 -0.21 2.41 -14.29
C TYR A 7 -1.58 1.76 -14.07
N GLU A 8 -2.30 2.23 -13.05
CA GLU A 8 -3.69 1.87 -12.74
C GLU A 8 -4.53 3.14 -12.67
N ASN A 9 -5.79 3.09 -13.10
CA ASN A 9 -6.74 4.20 -12.93
C ASN A 9 -7.38 4.19 -11.53
N GLU A 10 -8.33 5.09 -11.27
CA GLU A 10 -9.06 5.21 -10.00
C GLU A 10 -9.91 3.97 -9.64
N TYR A 11 -10.17 3.10 -10.62
CA TYR A 11 -10.87 1.83 -10.46
C TYR A 11 -9.93 0.63 -10.32
N PHE A 12 -8.62 0.85 -10.21
CA PHE A 12 -7.57 -0.17 -10.16
C PHE A 12 -7.42 -0.98 -11.46
N ASP A 13 -7.96 -0.50 -12.57
CA ASP A 13 -7.78 -1.14 -13.87
C ASP A 13 -6.43 -0.72 -14.49
N PRO A 14 -5.69 -1.65 -15.11
CA PRO A 14 -4.45 -1.32 -15.80
C PRO A 14 -4.70 -0.38 -16.97
N VAL A 15 -3.91 0.69 -17.06
CA VAL A 15 -3.97 1.69 -18.15
C VAL A 15 -2.58 1.94 -18.75
N THR A 16 -2.53 2.54 -19.93
CA THR A 16 -1.24 3.01 -20.48
C THR A 16 -0.78 4.28 -19.75
N GLU A 17 0.49 4.62 -19.94
CA GLU A 17 1.03 5.90 -19.43
C GLU A 17 0.29 7.10 -20.05
N GLU A 18 -0.04 7.06 -21.34
CA GLU A 18 -0.75 8.17 -21.98
C GLU A 18 -2.16 8.36 -21.39
N GLU A 19 -2.88 7.27 -21.12
CA GLU A 19 -4.20 7.29 -20.50
C GLU A 19 -4.14 7.82 -19.06
N ALA A 20 -3.17 7.35 -18.28
CA ALA A 20 -2.92 7.82 -16.92
C ALA A 20 -2.66 9.34 -16.89
N LEU A 21 -1.74 9.82 -17.72
CA LEU A 21 -1.41 11.24 -17.81
C LEU A 21 -2.58 12.11 -18.30
N ALA A 22 -3.46 11.57 -19.16
CA ALA A 22 -4.65 12.26 -19.62
C ALA A 22 -5.73 12.41 -18.52
N SER A 23 -5.86 11.42 -17.64
CA SER A 23 -6.84 11.43 -16.54
C SER A 23 -6.47 12.39 -15.41
N ASN A 24 -5.17 12.63 -15.19
CA ASN A 24 -4.61 13.32 -14.02
C ASN A 24 -4.88 12.63 -12.66
N GLU A 25 -5.57 11.49 -12.64
CA GLU A 25 -5.89 10.69 -11.45
C GLU A 25 -5.52 9.23 -11.71
N PHE A 26 -4.40 8.79 -11.14
CA PHE A 26 -3.86 7.45 -11.42
C PHE A 26 -2.89 7.00 -10.33
N VAL A 27 -2.63 5.69 -10.31
CA VAL A 27 -1.57 5.10 -9.49
C VAL A 27 -0.45 4.60 -10.40
N LYS A 28 0.77 5.08 -10.14
CA LYS A 28 1.98 4.56 -10.77
C LYS A 28 2.62 3.52 -9.85
N ILE A 29 2.93 2.36 -10.41
CA ILE A 29 3.45 1.21 -9.67
C ILE A 29 4.83 0.88 -10.19
N ILE A 30 5.81 0.84 -9.30
CA ILE A 30 7.19 0.49 -9.60
C ILE A 30 7.47 -0.87 -8.96
N LYS A 31 7.74 -1.88 -9.81
CA LYS A 31 8.14 -3.22 -9.39
C LYS A 31 9.64 -3.41 -9.57
N ILE A 32 10.30 -3.97 -8.56
CA ILE A 32 11.71 -4.39 -8.63
C ILE A 32 11.76 -5.91 -8.46
N ASN A 33 12.42 -6.59 -9.40
CA ASN A 33 12.53 -8.06 -9.44
C ASN A 33 11.16 -8.76 -9.31
N GLY A 34 10.13 -8.20 -9.97
CA GLY A 34 8.79 -8.77 -10.02
C GLY A 34 7.88 -8.48 -8.81
N ARG A 35 8.36 -7.74 -7.79
CA ARG A 35 7.57 -7.36 -6.61
C ARG A 35 7.35 -5.87 -6.55
N THR A 36 6.18 -5.46 -6.07
CA THR A 36 5.89 -4.03 -5.86
C THR A 36 6.87 -3.44 -4.85
N LYS A 37 7.51 -2.34 -5.23
CA LYS A 37 8.42 -1.56 -4.38
C LYS A 37 7.78 -0.23 -4.00
N ILE A 38 7.17 0.45 -4.95
CA ILE A 38 6.57 1.78 -4.76
C ILE A 38 5.22 1.82 -5.47
N ARG A 39 4.22 2.41 -4.81
CA ARG A 39 2.98 2.90 -5.45
C ARG A 39 2.89 4.40 -5.17
N GLU A 40 2.75 5.19 -6.21
CA GLU A 40 2.61 6.65 -6.15
C GLU A 40 1.21 7.00 -6.68
N GLU A 41 0.37 7.59 -5.84
CA GLU A 41 -0.96 8.05 -6.22
C GLU A 41 -0.88 9.51 -6.64
N TYR A 42 -1.37 9.78 -7.85
CA TYR A 42 -1.40 11.10 -8.46
C TYR A 42 -2.83 11.61 -8.53
N ILE A 43 -3.05 12.85 -8.11
CA ILE A 43 -4.30 13.59 -8.31
C ILE A 43 -3.95 14.98 -8.82
N GLY A 44 -4.57 15.42 -9.92
CA GLY A 44 -4.26 16.72 -10.53
C GLY A 44 -2.79 16.86 -10.96
N GLY A 45 -2.12 15.75 -11.28
CA GLY A 45 -0.71 15.71 -11.67
C GLY A 45 0.30 15.86 -10.52
N VAL A 46 -0.15 15.90 -9.27
CA VAL A 46 0.72 15.90 -8.08
C VAL A 46 0.60 14.59 -7.32
N VAL A 47 1.70 14.13 -6.73
CA VAL A 47 1.68 12.94 -5.85
C VAL A 47 1.01 13.33 -4.54
N VAL A 48 -0.04 12.61 -4.15
CA VAL A 48 -0.80 12.84 -2.91
C VAL A 48 -0.53 11.77 -1.86
N GLU A 49 -0.24 10.55 -2.30
CA GLU A 49 0.07 9.41 -1.44
C GLU A 49 1.19 8.56 -2.06
N VAL A 50 2.06 8.03 -1.20
CA VAL A 50 3.09 7.06 -1.58
C VAL A 50 3.03 5.87 -0.64
N THR A 51 2.87 4.68 -1.20
CA THR A 51 3.10 3.42 -0.48
C THR A 51 4.46 2.85 -0.88
N TYR A 52 5.35 2.73 0.10
CA TYR A 52 6.73 2.25 -0.06
C TYR A 52 6.94 0.93 0.68
N TYR A 53 7.32 -0.13 -0.04
CA TYR A 53 7.63 -1.44 0.55
C TYR A 53 9.11 -1.48 0.95
N GLN A 54 9.39 -1.15 2.21
CA GLN A 54 10.73 -1.03 2.78
C GLN A 54 11.38 -2.41 2.96
N GLU A 55 12.64 -2.53 2.60
CA GLU A 55 13.44 -3.74 2.84
C GLU A 55 14.58 -3.42 3.82
N ASN A 56 15.54 -2.59 3.38
CA ASN A 56 16.72 -2.24 4.17
C ASN A 56 17.00 -0.72 4.16
N GLU A 57 16.26 0.06 3.37
CA GLU A 57 16.46 1.50 3.25
C GLU A 57 16.15 2.21 4.57
N PRO A 58 16.91 3.22 5.00
CA PRO A 58 16.52 4.05 6.14
C PRO A 58 15.23 4.82 5.87
N THR A 59 14.31 4.83 6.84
CA THR A 59 13.04 5.57 6.74
C THR A 59 13.25 7.06 6.43
N ALA A 60 14.31 7.67 6.96
CA ALA A 60 14.67 9.06 6.66
C ALA A 60 15.02 9.30 5.17
N GLU A 61 15.64 8.33 4.49
CA GLU A 61 15.98 8.42 3.07
C GLU A 61 14.73 8.28 2.19
N ILE A 62 13.75 7.47 2.62
CA ILE A 62 12.45 7.37 1.96
C ILE A 62 11.73 8.73 2.06
N PHE A 63 11.69 9.34 3.24
CA PHE A 63 11.04 10.65 3.41
C PHE A 63 11.73 11.78 2.65
N ALA A 64 13.05 11.74 2.48
CA ALA A 64 13.77 12.74 1.70
C ALA A 64 13.36 12.75 0.21
N GLN A 65 12.85 11.63 -0.31
CA GLN A 65 12.39 11.52 -1.70
C GLN A 65 11.01 12.14 -1.91
N TYR A 66 10.19 12.21 -0.85
CA TYR A 66 8.80 12.63 -0.91
C TYR A 66 8.55 13.81 0.04
N PRO A 67 8.89 15.04 -0.38
CA PRO A 67 8.69 16.22 0.45
C PRO A 67 7.20 16.51 0.66
N LEU A 68 6.86 16.92 1.87
CA LEU A 68 5.50 17.10 2.37
C LEU A 68 4.74 18.23 1.65
N PRO A 69 3.39 18.18 1.61
CA PRO A 69 2.47 17.37 2.44
C PRO A 69 1.89 16.15 1.71
N ILE A 70 2.69 15.10 1.53
CA ILE A 70 2.28 13.82 0.91
C ILE A 70 2.08 12.82 2.03
N LEU A 71 1.04 11.97 1.93
CA LEU A 71 0.89 10.82 2.81
C LEU A 71 1.92 9.75 2.42
N VAL A 72 2.77 9.33 3.36
CA VAL A 72 3.77 8.28 3.11
C VAL A 72 3.45 7.06 3.95
N ASN A 73 3.03 5.98 3.30
CA ASN A 73 2.78 4.67 3.88
C ASN A 73 4.02 3.79 3.71
N ILE A 74 4.63 3.36 4.81
CA ILE A 74 5.80 2.49 4.81
C ILE A 74 5.36 1.08 5.20
N ILE A 75 5.50 0.13 4.28
CA ILE A 75 5.12 -1.27 4.45
C ILE A 75 6.36 -2.13 4.69
N HIS A 76 6.32 -2.94 5.74
CA HIS A 76 7.31 -3.97 6.04
C HIS A 76 6.73 -5.35 5.79
N ARG A 77 7.43 -6.17 4.99
CA ARG A 77 7.09 -7.57 4.77
C ARG A 77 7.77 -8.43 5.84
N LYS A 78 7.00 -8.92 6.83
CA LYS A 78 7.56 -9.51 8.06
C LYS A 78 7.57 -11.03 8.07
N GLU A 79 6.46 -11.65 7.72
CA GLU A 79 6.27 -13.10 7.88
C GLU A 79 5.69 -13.72 6.62
N THR A 80 6.27 -14.83 6.16
CA THR A 80 5.71 -15.64 5.08
C THR A 80 5.20 -16.96 5.65
N ARG A 81 3.96 -17.33 5.34
CA ARG A 81 3.36 -18.61 5.70
C ARG A 81 2.67 -19.21 4.49
N GLY A 82 3.29 -20.25 3.90
CA GLY A 82 2.81 -20.83 2.64
C GLY A 82 2.80 -19.77 1.54
N ASN A 83 1.65 -19.59 0.88
CA ASN A 83 1.47 -18.59 -0.18
C ASN A 83 1.09 -17.20 0.32
N TYR A 84 1.13 -16.95 1.64
CA TYR A 84 0.66 -15.71 2.23
C TYR A 84 1.79 -14.94 2.89
N LEU A 85 1.75 -13.62 2.75
CA LEU A 85 2.71 -12.69 3.30
C LEU A 85 1.99 -11.71 4.22
N LYS A 86 2.50 -11.59 5.45
CA LYS A 86 2.08 -10.56 6.39
C LYS A 86 2.89 -9.29 6.16
N GLU A 87 2.18 -8.21 5.96
CA GLU A 87 2.66 -6.85 5.78
C GLU A 87 2.25 -6.01 6.99
N GLU A 88 3.17 -5.21 7.50
CA GLU A 88 2.92 -4.22 8.56
C GLU A 88 3.10 -2.83 7.99
N MET A 89 2.08 -2.00 8.13
CA MET A 89 2.05 -0.65 7.58
C MET A 89 2.22 0.38 8.69
N LEU A 90 3.08 1.35 8.41
CA LEU A 90 3.27 2.58 9.16
C LEU A 90 2.91 3.75 8.26
N SER A 91 1.77 4.37 8.49
CA SER A 91 1.40 5.60 7.79
C SER A 91 2.03 6.81 8.45
N TYR A 92 2.47 7.77 7.65
CA TYR A 92 3.01 9.05 8.07
C TYR A 92 2.36 10.15 7.24
N ASN A 93 1.45 10.90 7.85
CA ASN A 93 1.04 12.19 7.33
C ASN A 93 1.82 13.25 8.12
N LYS A 94 2.49 14.18 7.44
CA LYS A 94 3.04 15.37 8.09
C LYS A 94 2.51 16.60 7.36
N ASP A 95 1.21 16.80 7.51
CA ASP A 95 0.68 18.15 7.52
C ASP A 95 1.18 18.84 8.80
N ARG A 96 1.39 20.17 8.76
CA ARG A 96 2.37 20.90 9.58
C ARG A 96 2.32 20.74 11.11
N GLU A 97 1.36 20.00 11.69
CA GLU A 97 1.21 19.83 13.14
C GLU A 97 0.79 18.43 13.62
N ILE A 98 0.54 17.44 12.74
CA ILE A 98 0.05 16.12 13.21
C ILE A 98 0.80 14.97 12.53
N GLN A 99 1.65 14.29 13.29
CA GLN A 99 2.21 12.99 12.92
C GLN A 99 1.18 11.91 13.26
N PHE A 100 0.37 11.49 12.29
CA PHE A 100 -0.40 10.27 12.45
C PHE A 100 0.52 9.08 12.22
N ARG A 101 0.64 8.21 13.23
CA ARG A 101 1.26 6.89 13.11
C ARG A 101 0.18 5.85 13.35
N SER A 102 -0.45 5.36 12.29
CA SER A 102 -1.28 4.17 12.37
C SER A 102 -0.39 2.93 12.25
N PHE A 103 -0.70 1.90 13.04
CA PHE A 103 -0.13 0.57 12.89
C PHE A 103 -1.23 -0.34 12.36
N ALA A 104 -1.10 -0.72 11.10
CA ALA A 104 -2.00 -1.66 10.45
C ALA A 104 -1.24 -2.90 10.00
N PHE A 105 -1.98 -3.98 9.76
CA PHE A 105 -1.46 -5.13 9.06
C PHE A 105 -2.32 -5.46 7.85
N ASN A 106 -1.68 -6.10 6.89
CA ASN A 106 -2.32 -6.67 5.72
C ASN A 106 -1.75 -8.09 5.51
N ILE A 107 -2.60 -9.01 5.09
CA ILE A 107 -2.20 -10.36 4.68
C ILE A 107 -2.52 -10.46 3.19
N VAL A 108 -1.48 -10.65 2.39
CA VAL A 108 -1.57 -10.70 0.94
C VAL A 108 -1.17 -12.07 0.40
N HIS A 109 -1.70 -12.45 -0.77
CA HIS A 109 -1.19 -13.60 -1.52
C HIS A 109 0.15 -13.24 -2.16
N GLN A 110 1.19 -14.05 -1.95
CA GLN A 110 2.55 -13.72 -2.32
C GLN A 110 2.77 -13.54 -3.83
N SER A 111 2.02 -14.27 -4.67
CA SER A 111 2.19 -14.19 -6.13
C SER A 111 1.33 -13.13 -6.81
N THR A 112 0.18 -12.76 -6.22
CA THR A 112 -0.76 -11.80 -6.81
C THR A 112 -0.78 -10.46 -6.08
N GLU A 113 -0.16 -10.39 -4.90
CA GLU A 113 -0.17 -9.23 -3.99
C GLU A 113 -1.59 -8.79 -3.56
N GLN A 114 -2.62 -9.62 -3.81
CA GLN A 114 -4.00 -9.32 -3.43
C GLN A 114 -4.21 -9.45 -1.92
N SER A 115 -4.87 -8.46 -1.32
CA SER A 115 -5.26 -8.44 0.09
C SER A 115 -6.36 -9.45 0.40
N ILE A 116 -6.17 -10.20 1.48
CA ILE A 116 -7.08 -11.25 1.96
C ILE A 116 -7.64 -10.88 3.33
N CYS A 117 -6.85 -10.20 4.15
CA CYS A 117 -7.24 -9.80 5.49
C CYS A 117 -6.43 -8.57 5.87
N PHE A 118 -7.08 -7.55 6.40
CA PHE A 118 -6.39 -6.39 6.94
C PHE A 118 -7.06 -5.94 8.24
N GLY A 119 -6.31 -5.19 9.03
CA GLY A 119 -6.81 -4.66 10.29
C GLY A 119 -5.78 -3.76 10.95
N SER A 120 -6.10 -3.29 12.14
CA SER A 120 -5.24 -2.39 12.91
C SER A 120 -4.87 -2.97 14.26
N TYR A 121 -3.73 -2.53 14.79
CA TYR A 121 -3.34 -2.82 16.15
C TYR A 121 -3.77 -1.69 17.07
N ASP A 122 -4.01 -2.04 18.32
CA ASP A 122 -4.06 -1.10 19.40
C ASP A 122 -2.64 -0.63 19.75
N LEU A 123 -2.44 0.69 19.73
CA LEU A 123 -1.11 1.28 19.88
C LEU A 123 -0.56 1.16 21.31
N GLU A 124 -1.43 1.00 22.30
CA GLU A 124 -1.03 0.89 23.70
C GLU A 124 -0.70 -0.55 24.07
N THR A 125 -1.54 -1.49 23.64
CA THR A 125 -1.44 -2.91 24.01
C THR A 125 -0.67 -3.75 22.99
N GLY A 126 -0.59 -3.31 21.73
CA GLY A 126 -0.03 -4.08 20.61
C GLY A 126 -0.94 -5.21 20.13
N GLU A 127 -2.13 -5.37 20.71
CA GLU A 127 -3.10 -6.39 20.31
C GLU A 127 -3.86 -5.99 19.04
N VAL A 128 -4.43 -6.97 18.34
CA VAL A 128 -5.29 -6.69 17.18
C VAL A 128 -6.62 -6.12 17.64
N LYS A 129 -7.04 -4.99 17.06
CA LYS A 129 -8.40 -4.44 17.24
C LYS A 129 -9.38 -5.28 16.41
N ASN A 130 -10.09 -6.20 17.06
CA ASN A 130 -10.96 -7.16 16.39
C ASN A 130 -12.03 -6.50 15.50
N ASP A 131 -12.58 -5.37 15.93
CA ASP A 131 -13.57 -4.56 15.21
C ASP A 131 -13.02 -3.86 13.96
N SER A 132 -11.69 -3.80 13.82
CA SER A 132 -11.02 -3.26 12.63
C SER A 132 -10.67 -4.33 11.59
N VAL A 133 -10.84 -5.62 11.92
CA VAL A 133 -10.43 -6.71 11.04
C VAL A 133 -11.45 -6.91 9.94
N VAL A 134 -10.99 -6.75 8.71
CA VAL A 134 -11.76 -7.01 7.51
C VAL A 134 -11.15 -8.18 6.77
N LYS A 135 -12.00 -9.14 6.38
CA LYS A 135 -11.61 -10.27 5.54
C LYS A 135 -12.21 -10.12 4.15
N THR A 136 -11.39 -10.32 3.15
CA THR A 136 -11.82 -10.40 1.76
C THR A 136 -12.25 -11.83 1.47
N ASN A 137 -13.54 -12.03 1.19
CA ASN A 137 -14.02 -13.32 0.72
C ASN A 137 -13.86 -13.37 -0.81
N MET A 138 -12.92 -14.17 -1.30
CA MET A 138 -12.76 -14.41 -2.74
C MET A 138 -13.84 -15.36 -3.20
N MET A 139 -14.95 -14.83 -3.73
CA MET A 139 -15.86 -15.66 -4.52
C MET A 139 -15.22 -15.93 -5.89
N LEU A 140 -15.43 -17.14 -6.42
CA LEU A 140 -14.90 -17.66 -7.69
C LEU A 140 -15.16 -16.79 -8.95
N THR A 141 -15.88 -15.67 -8.80
CA THR A 141 -16.24 -14.71 -9.87
C THR A 141 -15.44 -13.41 -9.85
N GLY A 142 -14.38 -13.28 -9.03
CA GLY A 142 -13.49 -12.12 -9.05
C GLY A 142 -14.02 -10.87 -8.34
N CYS A 143 -15.15 -10.96 -7.63
CA CYS A 143 -15.62 -9.89 -6.73
C CYS A 143 -15.07 -10.12 -5.31
N CYS A 144 -14.28 -9.16 -4.84
CA CYS A 144 -13.88 -9.05 -3.44
C CYS A 144 -15.05 -8.50 -2.61
N ILE A 145 -15.59 -9.29 -1.69
CA ILE A 145 -16.54 -8.80 -0.68
C ILE A 145 -15.80 -8.65 0.64
N TYR A 146 -15.86 -7.45 1.22
CA TYR A 146 -15.32 -7.15 2.53
C TYR A 146 -16.33 -7.54 3.62
N ILE A 147 -15.90 -8.37 4.57
CA ILE A 147 -16.70 -8.75 5.75
C ILE A 147 -16.04 -8.10 6.97
N LEU A 148 -16.77 -7.18 7.61
CA LEU A 148 -16.46 -6.63 8.94
C LEU A 148 -16.90 -7.64 10.01
N LEU A 149 -16.06 -7.90 11.02
CA LEU A 149 -16.35 -8.78 12.16
C LEU A 149 -16.75 -8.00 13.41
#